data_AF-A0A352AW27-F1
#
_entry.id   AF-A0A352AW27-F1
#
_cell.length_a   1.000
_cell.length_b   1.000
_cell.length_c   1.000
_cell.angle_alpha   90.00
_cell.angle_beta   90.00
_cell.angle_gamma   90.00
#
_symmetry.space_group_name_H-M   'P 1'
#
loop_
_entity.id
_entity.type
_entity.pdbx_description
1 polymer ?
#
loop_
_entity_poly.entity_id
_entity_poly.type
_entity_poly.pdbx_seq_one_letter_code
_entity_poly.pdbx_strand_id
1 'polypeptide(L)'
;MNFPRALTFAVVLYVIGALLLFATGYRLDTVPSFLSYIVLWVLMIPAVLVFAKWYFHSTVPTAKTGLFLGIVTLALGFILDSIIVLLFASDITLSSFYALVYGDWKCILLALEILLLTTYAGYEFDTTYTDIASQK
;
A
#
# COMPACT_ATOMS: atom_id res chain seq x y z
N MET A 1 8.63 -16.19 -1.53
CA MET A 1 8.39 -14.73 -1.54
C MET A 1 9.73 -14.02 -1.68
N ASN A 2 9.87 -13.07 -2.59
CA ASN A 2 11.11 -12.30 -2.73
C ASN A 2 11.04 -11.05 -1.84
N PHE A 3 11.58 -11.14 -0.62
CA PHE A 3 11.43 -10.11 0.40
C PHE A 3 12.01 -8.73 -0.01
N PRO A 4 13.22 -8.63 -0.59
CA PRO A 4 13.72 -7.35 -1.10
C PRO A 4 12.77 -6.65 -2.07
N ARG A 5 12.18 -7.40 -3.03
CA ARG A 5 11.22 -6.82 -3.98
C ARG A 5 9.90 -6.43 -3.33
N ALA A 6 9.46 -7.17 -2.30
CA ALA A 6 8.27 -6.82 -1.53
C ALA A 6 8.48 -5.49 -0.76
N LEU A 7 9.68 -5.28 -0.20
CA LEU A 7 10.05 -4.01 0.40
C LEU A 7 10.07 -2.87 -0.64
N THR A 8 10.67 -3.09 -1.82
CA THR A 8 10.66 -2.08 -2.89
C THR A 8 9.24 -1.73 -3.33
N PHE A 9 8.38 -2.74 -3.52
CA PHE A 9 6.96 -2.55 -3.83
C PHE A 9 6.28 -1.68 -2.78
N ALA A 10 6.47 -2.01 -1.50
CA ALA A 10 5.88 -1.29 -0.39
C ALA A 10 6.36 0.16 -0.28
N VAL A 11 7.68 0.40 -0.42
CA VAL A 11 8.25 1.76 -0.41
C VAL A 11 7.72 2.59 -1.58
N VAL A 12 7.63 2.02 -2.77
CA VAL A 12 7.13 2.75 -3.94
C VAL A 12 5.66 3.13 -3.75
N LEU A 13 4.82 2.19 -3.29
CA LEU A 13 3.42 2.50 -3.00
C LEU A 13 3.27 3.53 -1.89
N TYR A 14 4.10 3.47 -0.86
CA TYR A 14 4.13 4.47 0.21
C TYR A 14 4.42 5.86 -0.36
N VAL A 15 5.46 6.00 -1.18
CA VAL A 15 5.83 7.27 -1.80
C VAL A 15 4.71 7.80 -2.69
N ILE A 16 4.06 6.94 -3.48
CA ILE A 16 2.91 7.33 -4.30
C ILE A 16 1.77 7.82 -3.42
N GLY A 17 1.39 7.06 -2.39
CA GLY A 17 0.31 7.45 -1.47
C GLY A 17 0.60 8.78 -0.75
N ALA A 18 1.83 8.98 -0.29
CA ALA A 18 2.27 10.23 0.32
C ALA A 18 2.16 11.40 -0.67
N LEU A 19 2.63 11.24 -1.91
CA LEU A 19 2.53 12.26 -2.95
C LEU A 19 1.06 12.60 -3.28
N LEU A 20 0.18 11.60 -3.32
CA LEU A 20 -1.25 11.80 -3.52
C LEU A 20 -1.88 12.59 -2.37
N LEU A 21 -1.56 12.25 -1.13
CA LEU A 21 -2.01 13.01 0.04
C LEU A 21 -1.53 14.46 -0.03
N PHE A 22 -0.24 14.69 -0.27
CA PHE A 22 0.30 16.04 -0.39
C PHE A 22 -0.33 16.83 -1.54
N ALA A 23 -0.61 16.19 -2.68
CA ALA A 23 -1.29 16.82 -3.81
C ALA A 23 -2.72 17.28 -3.46
N THR A 24 -3.37 16.65 -2.48
CA THR A 24 -4.69 17.07 -1.96
C THR A 24 -4.62 18.08 -0.83
N GLY A 25 -3.42 18.57 -0.49
CA GLY A 25 -3.22 19.58 0.56
C GLY A 25 -3.11 19.02 1.97
N TYR A 26 -2.97 17.70 2.13
CA TYR A 26 -2.77 17.08 3.45
C TYR A 26 -1.54 17.61 4.19
N ARG A 27 -1.66 17.72 5.50
CA ARG A 27 -0.60 18.07 6.46
C ARG A 27 -0.61 17.08 7.62
N LEU A 28 0.58 16.77 8.16
CA LEU A 28 0.78 15.73 9.19
C LEU A 28 0.02 15.98 10.50
N ASP A 29 -0.33 17.23 10.79
CA ASP A 29 -1.04 17.70 11.97
C ASP A 29 -2.57 17.77 11.79
N THR A 30 -3.07 17.43 10.60
CA THR A 30 -4.49 17.55 10.25
C THR A 30 -5.10 16.19 9.91
N VAL A 31 -6.41 16.03 10.14
CA VAL A 31 -7.13 14.85 9.63
C VAL A 31 -7.21 14.96 8.10
N PRO A 32 -6.84 13.94 7.32
CA PRO A 32 -7.02 13.97 5.88
C PRO A 32 -8.50 14.19 5.53
N SER A 33 -8.75 15.06 4.56
CA SER A 33 -10.11 15.34 4.11
C SER A 33 -10.75 14.11 3.44
N PHE A 34 -12.08 14.06 3.37
CA PHE A 34 -12.77 12.98 2.64
C PHE A 34 -12.35 12.92 1.16
N LEU A 35 -12.10 14.08 0.54
CA LEU A 35 -11.59 14.16 -0.82
C LEU A 35 -10.19 13.53 -0.94
N SER A 36 -9.32 13.75 0.04
CA SER A 36 -7.99 13.11 0.11
C SER A 36 -8.09 11.60 0.11
N TYR A 37 -9.04 11.03 0.85
CA TYR A 37 -9.30 9.59 0.87
C TYR A 37 -9.89 9.07 -0.45
N ILE A 38 -10.82 9.78 -1.08
CA ILE A 38 -11.35 9.38 -2.40
C ILE A 38 -10.22 9.32 -3.43
N VAL A 39 -9.36 10.34 -3.46
CA VAL A 39 -8.22 10.40 -4.38
C VAL A 39 -7.27 9.23 -4.11
N LEU A 40 -6.98 8.95 -2.84
CA LEU A 40 -6.18 7.79 -2.45
C LEU A 40 -6.82 6.48 -2.93
N TRP A 41 -8.08 6.20 -2.57
CA TRP A 41 -8.74 4.94 -2.94
C TRP A 41 -8.72 4.72 -4.45
N VAL A 42 -9.15 5.72 -5.22
CA VAL A 42 -9.25 5.59 -6.67
C VAL A 42 -7.89 5.44 -7.34
N LEU A 43 -6.88 6.22 -6.95
CA LEU A 43 -5.57 6.23 -7.63
C LEU A 43 -4.62 5.16 -7.10
N MET A 44 -4.83 4.64 -5.89
CA MET A 44 -4.06 3.51 -5.38
C MET A 44 -4.43 2.20 -6.09
N ILE A 45 -5.66 2.03 -6.59
CA ILE A 45 -6.04 0.85 -7.39
C ILE A 45 -5.08 0.61 -8.57
N PRO A 46 -4.95 1.53 -9.55
CA PRO A 46 -4.05 1.32 -10.68
C PRO A 46 -2.58 1.22 -10.25
N ALA A 47 -2.16 1.97 -9.22
CA ALA A 47 -0.80 1.88 -8.71
C ALA A 47 -0.48 0.48 -8.17
N VAL A 48 -1.32 -0.05 -7.29
CA VAL A 48 -1.16 -1.40 -6.72
C VAL A 48 -1.10 -2.45 -7.82
N LEU A 49 -2.02 -2.42 -8.80
CA LEU A 49 -2.06 -3.43 -9.86
C LEU A 49 -0.82 -3.36 -10.79
N VAL A 50 -0.37 -2.17 -11.16
CA VAL A 50 0.82 -1.98 -12.00
C VAL A 50 2.08 -2.49 -11.30
N PHE A 51 2.29 -2.10 -10.04
CA PHE A 51 3.48 -2.53 -9.30
C PHE A 51 3.38 -4.00 -8.86
N ALA A 52 2.18 -4.54 -8.67
CA ALA A 52 1.99 -5.96 -8.38
C ALA A 52 2.41 -6.79 -9.60
N LYS A 53 2.06 -6.36 -10.81
CA LYS A 53 2.51 -7.00 -12.05
C LYS A 53 4.04 -7.04 -12.13
N TRP A 54 4.72 -5.94 -11.80
CA TRP A 54 6.18 -5.90 -11.71
C TRP A 54 6.73 -6.86 -10.64
N TYR A 55 6.12 -6.93 -9.46
CA TYR A 55 6.57 -7.80 -8.38
C TYR A 55 6.44 -9.29 -8.76
N PHE A 56 5.30 -9.69 -9.32
CA PHE A 56 5.00 -11.07 -9.72
C PHE A 56 5.71 -11.51 -11.00
N HIS A 57 6.34 -10.60 -11.75
CA HIS A 57 7.14 -10.98 -12.92
C HIS A 57 8.32 -11.91 -12.57
N SER A 58 8.79 -11.90 -11.33
CA SER A 58 9.92 -12.74 -10.87
C SER A 58 9.58 -13.59 -9.65
N THR A 59 8.31 -13.66 -9.28
CA THR A 59 7.82 -14.41 -8.11
C THR A 59 6.55 -15.15 -8.52
N VAL A 60 6.44 -16.45 -8.20
CA VAL A 60 5.23 -17.21 -8.52
C VAL A 60 4.00 -16.53 -7.92
N PRO A 61 3.05 -16.07 -8.75
CA PRO A 61 1.84 -15.44 -8.27
C PRO A 61 0.92 -16.50 -7.66
N THR A 62 0.46 -16.24 -6.44
CA THR A 62 -0.57 -17.02 -5.77
C THR A 62 -1.34 -16.07 -4.86
N ALA A 63 -2.61 -16.35 -4.58
CA ALA A 63 -3.40 -15.56 -3.63
C ALA A 63 -2.69 -15.39 -2.26
N LYS A 64 -2.06 -16.47 -1.77
CA LYS A 64 -1.27 -16.45 -0.54
C LYS A 64 -0.10 -15.47 -0.63
N THR A 65 0.66 -15.50 -1.73
CA THR A 65 1.80 -14.57 -1.90
C THR A 65 1.32 -13.13 -2.03
N GLY A 66 0.18 -12.89 -2.69
CA GLY A 66 -0.48 -11.58 -2.74
C GLY A 66 -0.94 -11.05 -1.39
N LEU A 67 -1.51 -11.92 -0.55
CA LEU A 67 -1.89 -11.57 0.82
C LEU A 67 -0.66 -11.17 1.65
N PHE A 68 0.42 -11.95 1.59
CA PHE A 68 1.66 -11.62 2.29
C PHE A 68 2.29 -10.31 1.77
N LEU A 69 2.24 -10.04 0.47
CA LEU A 69 2.70 -8.78 -0.10
C LEU A 69 1.92 -7.59 0.49
N GLY A 70 0.60 -7.71 0.61
CA GLY A 70 -0.26 -6.70 1.23
C GLY A 70 0.09 -6.49 2.71
N ILE A 71 0.25 -7.56 3.48
CA ILE A 71 0.64 -7.48 4.90
C ILE A 71 1.99 -6.77 5.07
N VAL A 72 3.00 -7.14 4.27
CA VAL A 72 4.32 -6.49 4.29
C VAL A 72 4.21 -5.02 3.91
N THR A 73 3.36 -4.69 2.93
CA THR A 73 3.12 -3.31 2.49
C THR A 73 2.52 -2.46 3.59
N LEU A 74 1.49 -2.95 4.27
CA LEU A 74 0.89 -2.24 5.40
C LEU A 74 1.90 -2.09 6.54
N ALA A 75 2.55 -3.18 6.96
CA ALA A 75 3.52 -3.15 8.04
C ALA A 75 4.67 -2.17 7.77
N LEU A 76 5.18 -2.12 6.53
CA LEU A 76 6.20 -1.16 6.16
C LEU A 76 5.65 0.28 6.12
N GLY A 77 4.42 0.48 5.66
CA GLY A 77 3.75 1.78 5.71
C GLY A 77 3.65 2.34 7.13
N PHE A 78 3.24 1.51 8.09
CA PHE A 78 3.23 1.86 9.53
C PHE A 78 4.62 2.28 10.04
N ILE A 79 5.66 1.53 9.66
CA ILE A 79 7.04 1.85 10.06
C ILE A 79 7.48 3.18 9.45
N LEU A 80 7.21 3.40 8.16
CA LEU A 80 7.58 4.63 7.46
C LEU A 80 6.84 5.85 8.01
N ASP A 81 5.54 5.74 8.30
CA ASP A 81 4.78 6.80 8.97
C ASP A 81 5.37 7.14 10.34
N SER A 82 5.74 6.13 11.13
CA SER A 82 6.40 6.36 12.42
C SER A 82 7.70 7.14 12.27
N ILE A 83 8.52 6.75 11.28
CA ILE A 83 9.78 7.43 10.99
C ILE A 83 9.52 8.87 10.56
N ILE A 84 8.55 9.11 9.67
CA ILE A 84 8.22 10.45 9.20
C ILE A 84 7.74 11.33 10.35
N VAL A 85 6.84 10.83 11.20
CA VAL A 85 6.34 11.58 12.35
C VAL A 85 7.47 11.92 13.31
N LEU A 86 8.33 10.95 13.66
CA LEU A 86 9.45 11.18 14.58
C LEU A 86 10.51 12.15 14.03
N LEU A 87 10.73 12.18 12.72
CA LEU A 87 11.75 13.03 12.10
C LEU A 87 11.24 14.42 11.71
N PHE A 88 9.97 14.55 11.34
CA PHE A 88 9.46 15.76 10.68
C PHE A 88 8.27 16.40 11.39
N ALA A 89 7.61 15.71 12.33
CA ALA A 89 6.48 16.29 13.04
C ALA A 89 6.94 16.85 14.39
N SER A 90 7.10 18.17 14.48
CA SER A 90 7.52 18.85 15.71
C SER A 90 6.40 18.99 16.74
N ASP A 91 5.15 19.03 16.26
CA ASP A 91 4.01 19.52 17.05
C ASP A 91 3.01 18.42 17.44
N ILE A 92 3.24 17.17 17.02
CA ILE A 92 2.35 16.03 17.28
C ILE A 92 3.15 14.83 17.78
N THR A 93 2.62 14.16 18.81
CA THR A 93 3.21 12.91 19.30
C THR A 93 2.83 11.73 18.40
N LEU A 94 3.66 10.69 18.39
CA LEU A 94 3.38 9.47 17.61
C LEU A 94 2.02 8.84 17.97
N SER A 95 1.65 8.82 19.26
CA SER A 95 0.36 8.29 19.70
C SER A 95 -0.82 9.13 19.22
N SER A 96 -0.71 10.46 19.27
CA SER A 96 -1.72 11.38 18.74
C SER A 96 -1.90 11.20 17.23
N PHE A 97 -0.82 11.06 16.48
CA PHE A 97 -0.87 10.78 15.04
C PHE A 97 -1.59 9.47 14.74
N TYR A 98 -1.28 8.40 15.48
CA TYR A 98 -1.95 7.11 15.31
C TYR A 98 -3.45 7.18 15.59
N ALA A 99 -3.85 7.86 16.67
CA ALA A 99 -5.26 8.04 16.97
C ALA A 99 -5.99 8.85 15.88
N LEU A 100 -5.31 9.85 15.30
CA LEU A 100 -5.86 10.73 14.28
C LEU A 100 -6.05 10.02 12.93
N VAL A 101 -5.00 9.35 12.45
CA VAL A 101 -4.97 8.77 11.09
C VAL A 101 -5.53 7.35 11.08
N TYR A 102 -5.08 6.50 12.01
CA TYR A 102 -5.47 5.08 12.05
C TYR A 102 -6.73 4.82 12.87
N GLY A 103 -7.18 5.79 13.66
CA GLY A 103 -8.52 5.79 14.25
C GLY A 103 -9.63 6.13 13.24
N ASP A 104 -9.30 6.67 12.06
CA ASP A 104 -10.29 6.94 11.01
C ASP A 104 -10.60 5.67 10.20
N TRP A 105 -11.88 5.29 10.16
CA TRP A 105 -12.38 4.19 9.33
C TRP A 105 -11.99 4.29 7.86
N LYS A 106 -11.75 5.50 7.34
CA LYS A 106 -11.32 5.71 5.95
C LYS A 106 -9.91 5.16 5.69
N CYS A 107 -9.02 5.30 6.67
CA CYS A 107 -7.69 4.69 6.61
C CYS A 107 -7.80 3.16 6.69
N ILE A 108 -8.69 2.64 7.53
CA ILE A 108 -8.95 1.20 7.64
C ILE A 108 -9.45 0.64 6.30
N LEU A 109 -10.34 1.35 5.59
CA LEU A 109 -10.78 0.95 4.26
C LEU A 109 -9.64 0.94 3.23
N LEU A 110 -8.76 1.94 3.25
CA LEU A 110 -7.57 1.94 2.38
C LEU A 110 -6.67 0.73 2.67
N ALA A 111 -6.48 0.38 3.95
CA ALA A 111 -5.68 -0.78 4.32
C ALA A 111 -6.31 -2.10 3.83
N LEU A 112 -7.63 -2.24 3.96
CA LEU A 112 -8.37 -3.38 3.43
C LEU A 112 -8.30 -3.45 1.91
N GLU A 113 -8.44 -2.31 1.23
CA GLU A 113 -8.31 -2.21 -0.22
C GLU A 113 -6.94 -2.69 -0.70
N ILE A 114 -5.84 -2.22 -0.07
CA ILE A 114 -4.49 -2.69 -0.41
C ILE A 114 -4.37 -4.20 -0.25
N LEU A 115 -4.85 -4.77 0.87
CA LEU A 115 -4.81 -6.22 1.10
C LEU A 115 -5.61 -7.00 0.05
N LEU A 116 -6.81 -6.52 -0.29
CA LEU A 116 -7.66 -7.16 -1.28
C LEU A 116 -7.05 -7.09 -2.68
N LEU A 117 -6.54 -5.92 -3.08
CA LEU A 117 -5.92 -5.72 -4.39
C LEU A 117 -4.64 -6.55 -4.57
N THR A 118 -3.77 -6.62 -3.56
CA THR A 118 -2.55 -7.44 -3.67
C THR A 118 -2.89 -8.93 -3.69
N THR A 119 -3.89 -9.37 -2.91
CA THR A 119 -4.38 -10.75 -2.92
C THR A 119 -5.01 -11.10 -4.26
N TYR A 120 -5.88 -10.22 -4.77
CA TYR A 120 -6.51 -10.37 -6.08
C TYR A 120 -5.48 -10.41 -7.20
N ALA A 121 -4.49 -9.51 -7.21
CA ALA A 121 -3.40 -9.54 -8.18
C ALA A 121 -2.60 -10.85 -8.11
N GLY A 122 -2.38 -11.38 -6.91
CA GLY A 122 -1.75 -12.68 -6.72
C GLY A 122 -2.55 -13.84 -7.30
N TYR A 123 -3.89 -13.78 -7.25
CA TYR A 123 -4.78 -14.77 -7.86
C TYR A 123 -4.88 -14.61 -9.39
N GLU A 124 -5.12 -13.38 -9.87
CA GLU A 124 -5.29 -13.05 -11.28
C GLU A 124 -4.03 -13.44 -12.08
N PHE A 125 -2.85 -13.07 -11.60
CA PHE A 125 -1.62 -13.39 -12.30
C PHE A 125 -1.25 -14.88 -12.20
N ASP A 126 -1.73 -15.61 -11.19
CA ASP A 126 -1.52 -17.07 -11.10
C ASP A 126 -2.07 -17.76 -12.34
N THR A 127 -3.33 -17.44 -12.70
CA THR A 127 -3.97 -17.97 -13.90
C THR A 127 -3.20 -17.59 -15.17
N THR A 128 -2.76 -16.33 -15.27
CA THR A 128 -2.05 -15.81 -16.45
C THR A 128 -0.70 -16.52 -16.68
N TYR A 129 0.09 -16.76 -15.63
CA TYR A 129 1.41 -17.36 -15.78
C TYR A 129 1.37 -18.90 -15.82
N THR A 130 0.34 -19.52 -15.26
CA THR A 130 0.13 -20.97 -15.34
C THR A 130 -0.26 -21.39 -16.76
N ASP A 131 -1.11 -20.62 -17.44
CA ASP A 131 -1.49 -20.89 -18.83
C ASP A 131 -0.28 -20.80 -19.78
N ILE A 132 0.58 -19.79 -19.60
CA ILE A 132 1.80 -19.62 -20.43
C ILE A 132 2.80 -20.76 -20.20
N ALA A 133 2.92 -21.29 -18.97
CA ALA A 133 3.81 -22.40 -18.66
C ALA A 133 3.34 -23.73 -19.27
N SER A 134 2.03 -23.90 -19.49
CA SER A 134 1.45 -25.10 -20.12
C SER A 134 1.62 -25.17 -21.64
N GLN A 135 2.00 -24.06 -22.27
CA GLN A 135 2.22 -23.94 -23.73
C GLN A 135 3.70 -24.12 -24.13
N LYS A 136 4.58 -24.45 -23.19
CA LYS A 136 5.99 -24.81 -23.44
C LYS A 136 6.20 -26.29 -23.18
#